data_AF-A0A947Y6R6-F1
#
_entry.id   AF-A0A947Y6R6-F1
#
_cell.length_a   1.000
_cell.length_b   1.000
_cell.length_c   1.000
_cell.angle_alpha   90.00
_cell.angle_beta   90.00
_cell.angle_gamma   90.00
#
_symmetry.space_group_name_H-M   'P 1'
#
loop_
_entity.id
_entity.type
_entity.pdbx_description
1 polymer ?
#
loop_
_entity_poly.entity_id
_entity_poly.type
_entity_poly.pdbx_seq_one_letter_code
_entity_poly.pdbx_strand_id
1 'polypeptide(L)' 'IIKDIKFETLGCAAAIAISSVLTDRAKNKTLAQALKIKKTALIKDLGGLPEQKTHCSMLGIDALKKAIKNFVINNQ' A
#
# COMPACT_ATOMS: atom_id res chain seq x y z
N ILE A 1 11.52 11.19 3.00
CA ILE A 1 10.21 11.05 3.70
C ILE A 1 9.11 11.21 2.68
N ILE A 2 8.05 10.40 2.74
CA ILE A 2 6.88 10.53 1.86
C ILE A 2 6.01 11.68 2.39
N LYS A 3 6.13 12.87 1.76
CA LYS A 3 5.38 14.07 2.15
C LYS A 3 3.90 13.98 1.78
N ASP A 4 3.63 13.48 0.58
CA ASP A 4 2.27 13.25 0.09
C ASP A 4 2.19 11.90 -0.63
N ILE A 5 1.01 11.30 -0.62
CA ILE A 5 0.75 10.03 -1.28
C ILE A 5 -0.71 9.98 -1.73
N LYS A 6 -0.92 9.52 -2.95
CA LYS A 6 -2.24 9.35 -3.57
C LYS A 6 -2.27 7.99 -4.25
N PHE A 7 -3.47 7.43 -4.40
CA PHE A 7 -3.67 6.18 -5.12
C PHE A 7 -4.83 6.33 -6.10
N GLU A 8 -4.74 5.57 -7.18
CA GLU A 8 -5.83 5.30 -8.10
C GLU A 8 -5.88 3.79 -8.27
N THR A 9 -7.07 3.20 -8.13
CA THR A 9 -7.23 1.76 -8.21
C THR A 9 -8.56 1.41 -8.86
N LEU A 10 -8.53 0.43 -9.75
CA LEU A 10 -9.70 -0.21 -10.31
C LEU A 10 -9.80 -1.60 -9.69
N GLY A 11 -10.82 -1.82 -8.86
CA GLY A 11 -10.96 -3.08 -8.16
C GLY A 11 -12.21 -3.15 -7.30
N CYS A 12 -12.36 -4.27 -6.59
CA CYS A 12 -13.45 -4.45 -5.63
C CYS A 12 -13.30 -3.52 -4.42
N ALA A 13 -14.37 -3.37 -3.63
CA ALA A 13 -14.37 -2.52 -2.43
C ALA A 13 -13.21 -2.83 -1.47
N ALA A 14 -12.79 -4.10 -1.37
CA ALA A 14 -11.64 -4.50 -0.57
C ALA A 14 -10.31 -3.93 -1.09
N ALA A 15 -10.11 -3.86 -2.41
CA ALA A 15 -8.91 -3.27 -3.01
C ALA A 15 -8.84 -1.76 -2.76
N ILE A 16 -9.98 -1.07 -2.82
CA ILE A 16 -10.10 0.35 -2.50
C ILE A 16 -9.78 0.59 -1.02
N ALA A 17 -10.40 -0.19 -0.13
CA ALA A 17 -10.19 -0.07 1.33
C ALA A 17 -8.72 -0.33 1.72
N ILE A 18 -8.10 -1.40 1.20
CA ILE A 18 -6.67 -1.68 1.46
C ILE A 18 -5.79 -0.56 0.93
N SER A 19 -6.08 -0.03 -0.26
CA SER A 19 -5.26 1.05 -0.84
C SER A 19 -5.34 2.32 -0.01
N SER A 20 -6.51 2.67 0.51
CA SER A 20 -6.69 3.80 1.43
C SER A 20 -5.86 3.65 2.71
N VAL A 21 -5.99 2.51 3.39
CA VAL A 21 -5.23 2.23 4.63
C VAL A 21 -3.73 2.18 4.34
N LEU A 22 -3.33 1.63 3.21
CA LEU A 22 -1.94 1.61 2.80
C LEU A 22 -1.37 3.02 2.64
N THR A 23 -2.10 3.93 1.99
CA THR A 23 -1.65 5.30 1.81
C THR A 23 -1.53 6.05 3.13
N ASP A 24 -2.50 5.93 4.03
CA ASP A 24 -2.43 6.54 5.35
C ASP A 24 -1.23 6.00 6.15
N ARG A 25 -0.98 4.70 6.05
CA ARG A 25 0.11 4.03 6.75
C ARG A 25 1.48 4.36 6.17
N ALA A 26 1.57 4.72 4.90
CA ALA A 26 2.83 5.09 4.23
C ALA A 26 3.14 6.59 4.33
N LYS A 27 2.13 7.44 4.51
CA LYS A 27 2.30 8.88 4.67
C LYS A 27 3.22 9.21 5.86
N ASN A 28 4.07 10.23 5.70
CA ASN A 28 5.06 10.67 6.69
C ASN A 28 6.13 9.62 7.08
N LYS A 29 6.21 8.47 6.40
CA LYS A 29 7.26 7.47 6.64
C LYS A 29 8.47 7.64 5.73
N THR A 30 9.60 7.06 6.12
CA THR A 30 10.75 6.92 5.23
C THR A 30 10.47 5.86 4.16
N LEU A 31 11.21 5.89 3.05
CA LEU A 31 11.07 4.88 1.98
C LEU A 31 11.30 3.47 2.53
N ALA A 32 12.31 3.29 3.40
CA ALA A 32 12.60 2.02 4.05
C ALA A 32 11.45 1.53 4.96
N GLN A 33 10.80 2.44 5.70
CA GLN A 33 9.65 2.10 6.53
C GLN A 33 8.42 1.75 5.69
N ALA A 34 8.18 2.48 4.59
CA ALA A 34 7.08 2.21 3.67
C ALA A 34 7.24 0.82 2.99
N LEU A 35 8.46 0.44 2.63
CA LEU A 35 8.77 -0.90 2.09
C LEU A 35 8.54 -2.04 3.07
N LYS A 36 8.59 -1.76 4.39
CA LYS A 36 8.34 -2.75 5.46
C LYS A 36 6.86 -2.96 5.75
N ILE A 37 5.94 -2.22 5.11
CA ILE A 37 4.51 -2.41 5.31
C ILE A 37 4.10 -3.80 4.81
N LYS A 38 3.58 -4.62 5.72
CA LYS A 38 3.14 -5.98 5.44
C LYS A 38 1.65 -6.06 5.17
N LYS A 39 1.32 -6.98 4.27
CA LYS A 39 -0.02 -7.45 3.92
C LYS A 39 -0.91 -7.70 5.14
N THR A 40 -0.44 -8.51 6.08
CA THR A 40 -1.15 -8.88 7.31
C THR A 40 -1.50 -7.70 8.20
N ALA A 41 -0.65 -6.67 8.22
CA ALA A 41 -0.88 -5.49 9.03
C ALA A 41 -2.03 -4.64 8.47
N LEU A 42 -2.14 -4.50 7.15
CA LEU A 42 -3.25 -3.79 6.52
C LEU A 42 -4.60 -4.50 6.73
N ILE A 43 -4.60 -5.83 6.68
CA ILE A 43 -5.81 -6.62 6.98
C ILE A 43 -6.26 -6.38 8.43
N LYS A 44 -5.30 -6.38 9.37
CA LYS A 44 -5.59 -6.13 10.78
C LYS A 44 -6.15 -4.72 10.98
N ASP A 45 -5.58 -3.74 10.30
CA ASP A 45 -6.03 -2.34 10.35
C ASP A 45 -7.46 -2.19 9.78
N LEU A 46 -7.89 -3.06 8.85
CA LEU A 46 -9.26 -3.12 8.32
C LEU A 46 -10.25 -3.93 9.18
N GLY A 47 -9.82 -4.51 10.31
CA GLY A 47 -10.66 -5.36 11.15
C GLY A 47 -10.81 -6.80 10.67
N GLY A 48 -9.99 -7.22 9.69
CA GLY A 48 -10.01 -8.56 9.13
C GLY A 48 -10.61 -8.62 7.72
N LEU A 49 -10.18 -9.61 6.95
CA LEU A 49 -10.71 -9.92 5.62
C LEU A 49 -10.84 -11.44 5.48
N PRO A 50 -11.86 -11.95 4.76
CA PRO A 50 -11.93 -13.36 4.42
C PRO A 50 -10.73 -13.77 3.57
N GLU A 51 -10.18 -14.96 3.82
CA GLU A 51 -8.93 -15.44 3.22
C GLU A 51 -8.95 -15.41 1.69
N GLN A 52 -10.10 -15.70 1.07
CA GLN A 52 -10.26 -15.69 -0.39
C GLN A 52 -10.11 -14.29 -1.01
N LYS A 53 -10.34 -13.21 -0.25
CA LYS A 53 -10.26 -11.82 -0.72
C LYS A 53 -8.92 -11.16 -0.40
N THR A 54 -8.08 -11.83 0.38
CA THR A 54 -6.77 -11.36 0.80
C THR A 54 -5.80 -11.22 -0.37
N HIS A 55 -5.71 -12.23 -1.24
CA HIS A 55 -4.77 -12.22 -2.36
C HIS A 55 -5.09 -11.12 -3.40
N CYS A 56 -6.36 -11.01 -3.79
CA CYS A 56 -6.82 -10.14 -4.89
C CYS A 56 -6.78 -8.65 -4.55
N SER A 57 -6.78 -8.31 -3.26
CA SER A 57 -6.90 -6.92 -2.79
C SER A 57 -5.54 -6.26 -2.50
N MET A 58 -4.43 -7.00 -2.71
CA MET A 58 -3.10 -6.59 -2.26
C MET A 58 -2.21 -5.95 -3.32
N LEU A 59 -2.76 -5.66 -4.50
CA LEU A 59 -2.05 -4.98 -5.59
C LEU A 59 -1.46 -3.63 -5.18
N GLY A 60 -2.10 -2.94 -4.23
CA GLY A 60 -1.63 -1.64 -3.71
C GLY A 60 -0.22 -1.70 -3.11
N ILE A 61 0.16 -2.79 -2.43
CA ILE A 61 1.50 -2.91 -1.83
C ILE A 61 2.57 -3.04 -2.91
N ASP A 62 2.29 -3.83 -3.94
CA ASP A 62 3.22 -4.02 -5.04
C ASP A 62 3.33 -2.73 -5.87
N ALA A 63 2.23 -1.99 -6.03
CA ALA A 63 2.23 -0.65 -6.61
C ALA A 63 3.09 0.34 -5.79
N LEU A 64 2.95 0.36 -4.45
CA LEU A 64 3.78 1.20 -3.58
C LEU A 64 5.27 0.88 -3.72
N LYS A 65 5.63 -0.40 -3.71
CA LYS A 65 7.03 -0.83 -3.88
C LYS A 65 7.58 -0.38 -5.23
N LYS A 66 6.80 -0.53 -6.31
CA LYS A 66 7.18 -0.07 -7.65
C LYS A 66 7.32 1.45 -7.70
N ALA A 67 6.42 2.20 -7.08
CA ALA A 67 6.49 3.66 -7.03
C ALA A 67 7.76 4.14 -6.28
N ILE A 68 8.08 3.52 -5.15
CA ILE A 68 9.32 3.80 -4.41
C ILE A 68 10.55 3.45 -5.25
N LYS A 69 10.57 2.29 -5.90
CA LYS A 69 11.67 1.88 -6.78
C LYS A 69 11.85 2.86 -7.95
N ASN A 70 10.75 3.29 -8.57
CA ASN A 70 10.76 4.26 -9.66
C ASN A 70 11.30 5.61 -9.21
N PHE A 71 10.91 6.08 -8.01
CA PHE A 71 11.46 7.28 -7.41
C PHE A 71 12.97 7.17 -7.20
N VAL A 72 13.47 6.05 -6.68
CA VAL A 72 14.92 5.83 -6.48
C VAL A 72 15.68 5.80 -7.80
N ILE A 73 15.14 5.18 -8.86
CA ILE A 73 15.78 5.12 -10.18
C ILE A 73 15.80 6.48 -10.88
N ASN A 74 14.70 7.23 -10.85
CA ASN A 74 14.59 8.52 -11.56
C ASN A 74 15.20 9.71 -10.82
N ASN A 75 15.56 9.55 -9.54
CA ASN A 75 16.27 10.57 -8.76
C ASN A 75 17.75 10.19 -8.52
N GLN A 76 18.33 9.41 -9.43
CA GLN A 76 19.79 9.31 -9.59
C GLN A 76 20.29 10.33 -10.60
#